data_AF-A0A956CPD8-F1
#
_entry.id   AF-A0A956CPD8-F1
#
_cell.length_a   1.000
_cell.length_b   1.000
_cell.length_c   1.000
_cell.angle_alpha   90.00
_cell.angle_beta   90.00
_cell.angle_gamma   90.00
#
_symmetry.space_group_name_H-M   'P 1'
#
loop_
_entity.id
_entity.type
_entity.pdbx_description
1 polymer ?
#
loop_
_entity_poly.entity_id
_entity_poly.type
_entity_poly.pdbx_seq_one_letter_code
_entity_poly.pdbx_strand_id
1 'polypeptide(L)'
;MATDRALRELAHALRDDCVVTDPDVCAAYAKDESEARPIVPAAVVRAESTADVAAVMRVASSHGLPVTPRAGGTGRVGGAVPVEGGIVLTLEKMADLKDLDRANGTATVAPGLVTGELHARTEAEGLFYPPDPNSSAGCTIGGNIATNAGGPRALKYGVTGKYVRGLEVVTADGSVLALGRGTRKGVTGYDLASLIVGSEGTLAIVTEATLALVPAPEGRATLLAFFDDEARIEPALASLYAHRLDPRCAELLDARTLALMQTHAALQVPAGAHAMLLVELDGDLVAMDAALERAGNALLEAGALDVLA
;
A
#
# COMPACT_ATOMS: atom_id res chain seq x y z
N MET A 1 23.09 -11.89 -26.55
CA MET A 1 24.47 -11.32 -26.52
C MET A 1 24.68 -10.32 -25.38
N ALA A 2 23.96 -9.19 -25.33
CA ALA A 2 24.04 -8.23 -24.21
C ALA A 2 23.42 -8.82 -22.92
N THR A 3 22.19 -9.36 -23.02
CA THR A 3 21.49 -10.04 -21.92
C THR A 3 22.33 -11.16 -21.30
N ASP A 4 22.86 -12.10 -22.09
CA ASP A 4 23.67 -13.21 -21.55
C ASP A 4 24.95 -12.73 -20.86
N ARG A 5 25.52 -11.61 -21.31
CA ARG A 5 26.71 -11.02 -20.69
C ARG A 5 26.35 -10.38 -19.35
N ALA A 6 25.28 -9.59 -19.31
CA ALA A 6 24.75 -9.01 -18.07
C ALA A 6 24.40 -10.09 -17.04
N LEU A 7 23.71 -11.16 -17.44
CA LEU A 7 23.33 -12.24 -16.53
C LEU A 7 24.55 -13.00 -15.97
N ARG A 8 25.60 -13.22 -16.77
CA ARG A 8 26.86 -13.78 -16.26
C ARG A 8 27.56 -12.85 -15.28
N GLU A 9 27.58 -11.56 -15.56
CA GLU A 9 28.16 -10.56 -14.66
C GLU A 9 27.40 -10.48 -13.33
N LEU A 10 26.07 -10.52 -13.38
CA LEU A 10 25.22 -10.59 -12.18
C LEU A 10 25.45 -11.88 -11.38
N ALA A 11 25.56 -13.02 -12.05
CA ALA A 11 25.86 -14.29 -11.39
C ALA A 11 27.24 -14.32 -10.70
N HIS A 12 28.18 -13.46 -11.12
CA HIS A 12 29.46 -13.27 -10.43
C HIS A 12 29.41 -12.22 -9.32
N ALA A 13 28.54 -11.22 -9.44
CA ALA A 13 28.42 -10.12 -8.49
C ALA A 13 27.50 -10.42 -7.30
N LEU A 14 26.54 -11.32 -7.48
CA LEU A 14 25.52 -11.70 -6.51
C LEU A 14 25.75 -13.14 -6.02
N ARG A 15 25.01 -13.55 -4.99
CA ARG A 15 24.98 -14.95 -4.55
C ARG A 15 24.38 -15.87 -5.62
N ASP A 16 24.79 -17.13 -5.60
CA ASP A 16 24.44 -18.15 -6.62
C ASP A 16 22.92 -18.34 -6.82
N ASP A 17 22.11 -18.07 -5.79
CA ASP A 17 20.65 -18.24 -5.80
C ASP A 17 19.85 -16.96 -6.11
N CYS A 18 20.53 -15.82 -6.27
CA CYS A 18 19.88 -14.54 -6.53
C CYS A 18 19.41 -14.41 -7.99
N VAL A 19 20.15 -14.93 -8.96
CA VAL A 19 19.84 -14.79 -10.40
C VAL A 19 19.14 -16.05 -10.90
N VAL A 20 17.84 -15.95 -11.16
CA VAL A 20 17.01 -17.07 -11.62
C VAL A 20 16.67 -16.90 -13.09
N THR A 21 17.03 -17.89 -13.90
CA THR A 21 16.74 -17.95 -15.35
C THR A 21 15.86 -19.13 -15.73
N ASP A 22 15.38 -19.89 -14.73
CA ASP A 22 14.43 -20.98 -14.94
C ASP A 22 13.15 -20.44 -15.63
N PRO A 23 12.74 -21.00 -16.78
CA PRO A 23 11.61 -20.47 -17.55
C PRO A 23 10.29 -20.47 -16.80
N ASP A 24 10.03 -21.48 -15.96
CA ASP A 24 8.79 -21.59 -15.20
C ASP A 24 8.76 -20.55 -14.09
N VAL A 25 9.89 -20.33 -13.42
CA VAL A 25 10.01 -19.24 -12.44
C VAL A 25 9.85 -17.89 -13.12
N CYS A 26 10.54 -17.62 -14.22
CA CYS A 26 10.41 -16.35 -14.95
C CYS A 26 8.96 -16.10 -15.42
N ALA A 27 8.26 -17.13 -15.89
CA ALA A 27 6.86 -17.02 -16.31
C ALA A 27 5.92 -16.59 -15.16
N ALA A 28 6.20 -16.99 -13.92
CA ALA A 28 5.42 -16.56 -12.74
C ALA A 28 5.52 -15.04 -12.47
N TYR A 29 6.57 -14.39 -12.96
CA TYR A 29 6.82 -12.95 -12.81
C TYR A 29 6.41 -12.12 -14.04
N ALA A 30 5.76 -12.75 -15.03
CA ALA A 30 5.39 -12.10 -16.29
C ALA A 30 4.16 -11.19 -16.20
N LYS A 31 3.39 -11.25 -15.10
CA LYS A 31 2.15 -10.50 -14.88
C LYS A 31 2.08 -9.92 -13.48
N ASP A 32 1.24 -8.91 -13.31
CA ASP A 32 0.72 -8.49 -12.00
C ASP A 32 -0.80 -8.75 -11.95
N GLU A 33 -1.51 -8.08 -11.07
CA GLU A 33 -2.96 -8.23 -10.93
C GLU A 33 -3.75 -7.36 -11.93
N SER A 34 -3.08 -6.72 -12.89
CA SER A 34 -3.73 -5.97 -13.96
C SER A 34 -4.15 -6.85 -15.14
N GLU A 35 -4.89 -6.25 -16.07
CA GLU A 35 -5.24 -6.85 -17.37
C GLU A 35 -4.16 -6.62 -18.45
N ALA A 36 -2.96 -6.13 -18.05
CA ALA A 36 -1.87 -5.91 -18.99
C ALA A 36 -1.39 -7.23 -19.60
N ARG A 37 -0.95 -7.17 -20.87
CA ARG A 37 -0.41 -8.34 -21.57
C ARG A 37 0.83 -8.87 -20.83
N PRO A 38 0.89 -10.17 -20.49
CA PRO A 38 2.07 -10.74 -19.84
C PRO A 38 3.32 -10.67 -20.73
N ILE A 39 4.46 -10.34 -20.13
CA ILE A 39 5.78 -10.32 -20.77
C ILE A 39 6.75 -11.07 -19.88
N VAL A 40 7.29 -12.19 -20.37
CA VAL A 40 8.23 -13.03 -19.60
C VAL A 40 9.60 -12.33 -19.55
N PRO A 41 10.18 -12.11 -18.36
CA PRO A 41 11.52 -11.55 -18.23
C PRO A 41 12.59 -12.58 -18.63
N ALA A 42 13.77 -12.09 -19.00
CA ALA A 42 14.93 -12.95 -19.26
C ALA A 42 15.52 -13.54 -17.97
N ALA A 43 15.37 -12.83 -16.85
CA ALA A 43 15.73 -13.33 -15.53
C ALA A 43 14.91 -12.64 -14.43
N VAL A 44 14.80 -13.33 -13.29
CA VAL A 44 14.33 -12.77 -12.03
C VAL A 44 15.53 -12.68 -11.10
N VAL A 45 15.79 -11.49 -10.55
CA VAL A 45 16.80 -11.28 -9.53
C VAL A 45 16.14 -11.07 -8.17
N ARG A 46 16.50 -11.90 -7.20
CA ARG A 46 16.06 -11.83 -5.80
C ARG A 46 17.08 -11.07 -4.97
N ALA A 47 16.86 -9.76 -4.83
CA ALA A 47 17.73 -8.94 -4.00
C ALA A 47 17.47 -9.21 -2.52
N GLU A 48 18.53 -9.37 -1.74
CA GLU A 48 18.47 -9.53 -0.28
C GLU A 48 19.00 -8.29 0.45
N SER A 49 19.62 -7.35 -0.28
CA SER A 49 20.23 -6.14 0.27
C SER A 49 20.21 -4.97 -0.70
N THR A 50 20.42 -3.76 -0.17
CA THR A 50 20.66 -2.55 -0.98
C THR A 50 21.85 -2.72 -1.92
N ALA A 51 22.89 -3.45 -1.48
CA ALA A 51 24.07 -3.71 -2.28
C ALA A 51 23.74 -4.55 -3.53
N ASP A 52 22.85 -5.53 -3.40
CA ASP A 52 22.37 -6.34 -4.53
C ASP A 52 21.60 -5.48 -5.53
N VAL A 53 20.67 -4.65 -5.04
CA VAL A 53 19.90 -3.73 -5.89
C VAL A 53 20.84 -2.78 -6.64
N ALA A 54 21.83 -2.21 -5.96
CA ALA A 54 22.83 -1.34 -6.57
C ALA A 54 23.71 -2.06 -7.60
N ALA A 55 24.09 -3.31 -7.35
CA ALA A 55 24.82 -4.14 -8.31
C ALA A 55 23.98 -4.43 -9.56
N VAL A 56 22.70 -4.77 -9.38
CA VAL A 56 21.76 -5.00 -10.48
C VAL A 56 21.64 -3.76 -11.35
N MET A 57 21.41 -2.59 -10.75
CA MET A 57 21.26 -1.34 -11.51
C MET A 57 22.55 -0.97 -12.25
N ARG A 58 23.73 -1.12 -11.65
CA ARG A 58 25.02 -0.86 -12.33
C ARG A 58 25.21 -1.75 -13.55
N VAL A 59 24.98 -3.06 -13.42
CA VAL A 59 25.15 -4.01 -14.53
C VAL A 59 24.07 -3.77 -15.59
N ALA A 60 22.81 -3.62 -15.20
CA ALA A 60 21.74 -3.38 -16.17
C ALA A 60 21.97 -2.08 -16.96
N SER A 61 22.39 -1.01 -16.29
CA SER A 61 22.72 0.28 -16.92
C SER A 61 23.89 0.17 -17.90
N SER A 62 24.97 -0.55 -17.54
CA SER A 62 26.14 -0.71 -18.41
C SER A 62 25.86 -1.53 -19.68
N HIS A 63 24.86 -2.42 -19.64
CA HIS A 63 24.44 -3.24 -20.79
C HIS A 63 23.17 -2.74 -21.48
N GLY A 64 22.55 -1.65 -21.00
CA GLY A 64 21.29 -1.12 -21.53
C GLY A 64 20.11 -2.09 -21.35
N LEU A 65 20.10 -2.88 -20.28
CA LEU A 65 19.02 -3.82 -19.97
C LEU A 65 17.91 -3.12 -19.16
N PRO A 66 16.62 -3.27 -19.53
CA PRO A 66 15.53 -2.78 -18.71
C PRO A 66 15.42 -3.60 -17.42
N VAL A 67 15.15 -2.90 -16.32
CA VAL A 67 14.86 -3.48 -15.01
C VAL A 67 13.46 -3.06 -14.61
N THR A 68 12.64 -4.04 -14.24
CA THR A 68 11.31 -3.83 -13.65
C THR A 68 11.39 -4.17 -12.17
N PRO A 69 11.43 -3.17 -11.27
CA PRO A 69 11.36 -3.41 -9.84
C PRO A 69 10.02 -4.03 -9.49
N ARG A 70 10.03 -5.07 -8.66
CA ARG A 70 8.82 -5.76 -8.23
C ARG A 70 8.81 -5.91 -6.71
N ALA A 71 7.77 -5.33 -6.11
CA ALA A 71 7.40 -5.56 -4.71
C ALA A 71 6.53 -6.83 -4.61
N GLY A 72 5.41 -6.79 -3.89
CA GLY A 72 4.45 -7.91 -3.83
C GLY A 72 3.71 -8.23 -5.15
N GLY A 73 3.86 -7.43 -6.21
CA GLY A 73 3.24 -7.71 -7.52
C GLY A 73 1.72 -7.59 -7.57
N THR A 74 1.08 -6.96 -6.57
CA THR A 74 -0.38 -6.83 -6.45
C THR A 74 -0.95 -5.61 -7.19
N GLY A 75 -0.15 -4.94 -8.03
CA GLY A 75 -0.55 -3.74 -8.75
C GLY A 75 -1.60 -4.04 -9.84
N ARG A 76 -2.45 -3.06 -10.13
CA ARG A 76 -3.58 -3.20 -11.09
C ARG A 76 -3.40 -2.40 -12.38
N VAL A 77 -2.23 -1.78 -12.59
CA VAL A 77 -1.97 -0.89 -13.75
C VAL A 77 -0.82 -1.36 -14.65
N GLY A 78 -0.26 -2.56 -14.41
CA GLY A 78 0.81 -3.12 -15.22
C GLY A 78 2.22 -2.67 -14.83
N GLY A 79 2.37 -1.88 -13.74
CA GLY A 79 3.67 -1.34 -13.31
C GLY A 79 4.67 -2.41 -12.86
N ALA A 80 4.21 -3.63 -12.55
CA ALA A 80 5.08 -4.77 -12.21
C ALA A 80 5.22 -5.78 -13.38
N VAL A 81 4.72 -5.44 -14.57
CA VAL A 81 4.88 -6.23 -15.80
C VAL A 81 6.17 -5.80 -16.51
N PRO A 82 7.06 -6.74 -16.88
CA PRO A 82 8.31 -6.41 -17.56
C PRO A 82 8.12 -5.67 -18.88
N VAL A 83 8.94 -4.66 -19.14
CA VAL A 83 8.99 -3.97 -20.43
C VAL A 83 10.05 -4.64 -21.32
N GLU A 84 9.65 -5.14 -22.49
CA GLU A 84 10.54 -5.78 -23.48
C GLU A 84 11.38 -6.95 -22.92
N GLY A 85 10.90 -7.60 -21.85
CA GLY A 85 11.64 -8.64 -21.14
C GLY A 85 12.62 -8.02 -20.12
N GLY A 86 13.91 -8.38 -20.21
CA GLY A 86 14.92 -7.85 -19.29
C GLY A 86 14.92 -8.53 -17.92
N ILE A 87 15.13 -7.75 -16.86
CA ILE A 87 15.25 -8.25 -15.49
C ILE A 87 14.03 -7.82 -14.68
N VAL A 88 13.38 -8.77 -14.02
CA VAL A 88 12.54 -8.45 -12.86
C VAL A 88 13.41 -8.46 -11.62
N LEU A 89 13.47 -7.33 -10.92
CA LEU A 89 14.18 -7.23 -9.65
C LEU A 89 13.16 -7.31 -8.50
N THR A 90 13.03 -8.48 -7.88
CA THR A 90 12.13 -8.65 -6.73
C THR A 90 12.80 -8.25 -5.42
N LEU A 91 12.04 -7.55 -4.58
CA LEU A 91 12.45 -7.07 -3.26
C LEU A 91 11.87 -7.94 -2.12
N GLU A 92 11.19 -9.04 -2.45
CA GLU A 92 10.46 -9.89 -1.49
C GLU A 92 11.34 -10.46 -0.36
N LYS A 93 12.64 -10.62 -0.60
CA LYS A 93 13.59 -11.14 0.40
C LYS A 93 14.07 -10.05 1.37
N MET A 94 13.87 -8.78 1.05
CA MET A 94 14.16 -7.65 1.93
C MET A 94 12.95 -7.36 2.82
N ALA A 95 12.60 -8.26 3.75
CA ALA A 95 11.31 -8.24 4.46
C ALA A 95 11.39 -7.87 5.95
N ASP A 96 12.51 -7.34 6.43
CA ASP A 96 12.71 -7.08 7.85
C ASP A 96 12.06 -5.76 8.33
N LEU A 97 11.46 -5.82 9.53
CA LEU A 97 11.29 -4.65 10.40
C LEU A 97 12.61 -4.41 11.12
N LYS A 98 13.37 -3.40 10.69
CA LYS A 98 14.74 -3.13 11.15
C LYS A 98 14.78 -2.42 12.50
N ASP A 99 13.83 -1.52 12.74
CA ASP A 99 13.73 -0.76 14.00
C ASP A 99 12.28 -0.33 14.28
N LEU A 100 11.92 -0.22 15.56
CA LEU A 100 10.65 0.29 16.05
C LEU A 100 10.88 1.23 17.24
N ASP A 101 10.96 2.53 16.94
CA ASP A 101 11.16 3.58 17.93
C ASP A 101 9.82 4.09 18.46
N ARG A 102 9.45 3.59 19.63
CA ARG A 102 8.19 3.96 20.31
C ARG A 102 8.19 5.39 20.81
N ALA A 103 9.35 5.93 21.19
CA ALA A 103 9.44 7.27 21.72
C ALA A 103 9.22 8.32 20.62
N ASN A 104 9.71 8.04 19.41
CA ASN A 104 9.53 8.91 18.25
C ASN A 104 8.33 8.54 17.37
N GLY A 105 7.71 7.37 17.59
CA GLY A 105 6.58 6.88 16.81
C GLY A 105 7.01 6.62 15.36
N THR A 106 8.07 5.84 15.17
CA THR A 106 8.59 5.51 13.83
C THR A 106 8.96 4.04 13.72
N ALA A 107 8.84 3.48 12.52
CA ALA A 107 9.36 2.18 12.15
C ALA A 107 10.32 2.30 10.97
N THR A 108 11.48 1.67 11.04
CA THR A 108 12.40 1.54 9.90
C THR A 108 12.25 0.14 9.33
N VAL A 109 11.91 0.04 8.05
CA VAL A 109 11.47 -1.22 7.40
C VAL A 109 12.15 -1.42 6.07
N ALA A 110 12.35 -2.68 5.70
CA ALA A 110 12.77 -3.08 4.38
C ALA A 110 11.56 -3.11 3.40
N PRO A 111 11.77 -2.92 2.09
CA PRO A 111 10.69 -2.71 1.11
C PRO A 111 9.81 -3.96 0.86
N GLY A 112 10.32 -5.15 1.17
CA GLY A 112 9.61 -6.42 1.06
C GLY A 112 8.73 -6.75 2.25
N LEU A 113 8.74 -5.96 3.33
CA LEU A 113 7.89 -6.21 4.50
C LEU A 113 6.41 -6.09 4.08
N VAL A 114 5.62 -7.12 4.40
CA VAL A 114 4.18 -7.16 4.09
C VAL A 114 3.44 -6.14 4.95
N THR A 115 2.48 -5.42 4.37
CA THR A 115 1.77 -4.33 5.05
C THR A 115 1.00 -4.82 6.27
N GLY A 116 0.28 -5.93 6.14
CA GLY A 116 -0.44 -6.55 7.26
C GLY A 116 0.49 -7.04 8.38
N GLU A 117 1.74 -7.42 8.05
CA GLU A 117 2.74 -7.76 9.05
C GLU A 117 3.24 -6.53 9.81
N LEU A 118 3.45 -5.41 9.11
CA LEU A 118 3.75 -4.13 9.77
C LEU A 118 2.61 -3.68 10.70
N HIS A 119 1.35 -3.81 10.26
CA HIS A 119 0.18 -3.55 11.11
C HIS A 119 0.24 -4.39 12.39
N ALA A 120 0.35 -5.72 12.27
CA ALA A 120 0.37 -6.62 13.43
C ALA A 120 1.52 -6.30 14.40
N ARG A 121 2.73 -6.02 13.89
CA ARG A 121 3.90 -5.72 14.72
C ARG A 121 3.81 -4.35 15.42
N THR A 122 3.22 -3.35 14.78
CA THR A 122 3.08 -2.00 15.37
C THR A 122 1.92 -1.94 16.35
N GLU A 123 0.79 -2.56 16.03
CA GLU A 123 -0.40 -2.61 16.90
C GLU A 123 -0.14 -3.38 18.20
N ALA A 124 0.69 -4.44 18.15
CA ALA A 124 1.15 -5.14 19.35
C ALA A 124 1.89 -4.24 20.36
N GLU A 125 2.39 -3.09 19.89
CA GLU A 125 3.11 -2.10 20.70
C GLU A 125 2.29 -0.83 20.97
N GLY A 126 0.99 -0.86 20.70
CA GLY A 126 0.08 0.29 20.86
C GLY A 126 0.29 1.39 19.82
N LEU A 127 1.00 1.09 18.74
CA LEU A 127 1.26 2.00 17.63
C LEU A 127 0.49 1.54 16.38
N PHE A 128 0.34 2.44 15.42
CA PHE A 128 -0.51 2.21 14.28
C PHE A 128 0.09 2.83 13.03
N TYR A 129 0.26 2.01 11.99
CA TYR A 129 0.57 2.46 10.63
C TYR A 129 -0.74 2.54 9.83
N PRO A 130 -1.27 3.73 9.54
CA PRO A 130 -2.64 3.85 9.06
C PRO A 130 -2.94 3.35 7.64
N PRO A 131 -2.08 3.55 6.63
CA PRO A 131 -2.37 3.11 5.27
C PRO A 131 -2.71 1.63 5.20
N ASP A 132 -3.81 1.31 4.53
CA ASP A 132 -4.41 -0.03 4.46
C ASP A 132 -4.88 -0.38 3.04
N PRO A 133 -3.97 -0.53 2.07
CA PRO A 133 -4.37 -0.97 0.74
C PRO A 133 -5.20 -2.26 0.81
N ASN A 134 -6.19 -2.42 -0.05
CA ASN A 134 -7.06 -3.61 -0.06
C ASN A 134 -6.28 -4.93 -0.21
N SER A 135 -5.06 -4.86 -0.75
CA SER A 135 -4.13 -5.98 -0.87
C SER A 135 -3.16 -6.11 0.30
N SER A 136 -3.40 -5.49 1.47
CA SER A 136 -2.50 -5.44 2.64
C SER A 136 -1.98 -6.80 3.13
N ALA A 137 -2.73 -7.88 2.88
CA ALA A 137 -2.31 -9.26 3.16
C ALA A 137 -1.15 -9.75 2.28
N GLY A 138 -0.87 -9.10 1.15
CA GLY A 138 0.19 -9.48 0.20
C GLY A 138 1.01 -8.34 -0.40
N CYS A 139 0.53 -7.08 -0.36
CA CYS A 139 1.33 -5.94 -0.80
C CYS A 139 2.38 -5.57 0.25
N THR A 140 3.53 -5.10 -0.23
CA THR A 140 4.68 -4.77 0.61
C THR A 140 4.94 -3.26 0.62
N ILE A 141 5.66 -2.80 1.65
CA ILE A 141 5.90 -1.37 1.88
C ILE A 141 6.55 -0.67 0.68
N GLY A 142 7.52 -1.29 0.02
CA GLY A 142 8.18 -0.71 -1.16
C GLY A 142 7.20 -0.44 -2.30
N GLY A 143 6.27 -1.37 -2.54
CA GLY A 143 5.20 -1.19 -3.53
C GLY A 143 4.22 -0.09 -3.14
N ASN A 144 3.83 -0.03 -1.87
CA ASN A 144 2.95 1.03 -1.36
C ASN A 144 3.58 2.41 -1.52
N ILE A 145 4.88 2.56 -1.25
CA ILE A 145 5.61 3.82 -1.44
C ILE A 145 5.70 4.16 -2.92
N ALA A 146 6.10 3.21 -3.76
CA ALA A 146 6.22 3.41 -5.20
C ALA A 146 4.90 3.82 -5.86
N THR A 147 3.76 3.38 -5.33
CA THR A 147 2.41 3.69 -5.86
C THR A 147 1.67 4.76 -5.07
N ASN A 148 2.27 5.29 -4.00
CA ASN A 148 1.60 6.13 -3.01
C ASN A 148 0.24 5.56 -2.54
N ALA A 149 0.23 4.27 -2.19
CA ALA A 149 -0.99 3.53 -1.96
C ALA A 149 -1.85 4.15 -0.85
N GLY A 150 -3.16 4.25 -1.14
CA GLY A 150 -4.17 4.62 -0.16
C GLY A 150 -4.76 3.38 0.51
N GLY A 151 -6.08 3.30 0.47
CA GLY A 151 -6.87 2.28 1.17
C GLY A 151 -8.10 2.93 1.80
N PRO A 152 -9.04 2.14 2.35
CA PRO A 152 -10.25 2.65 2.96
C PRO A 152 -9.98 3.67 4.08
N ARG A 153 -8.89 3.52 4.86
CA ARG A 153 -8.53 4.44 5.95
C ARG A 153 -8.00 5.79 5.47
N ALA A 154 -7.74 5.95 4.18
CA ALA A 154 -7.17 7.17 3.63
C ALA A 154 -8.07 8.40 3.84
N LEU A 155 -9.38 8.20 4.06
CA LEU A 155 -10.33 9.28 4.32
C LEU A 155 -9.91 10.15 5.50
N LYS A 156 -9.68 9.54 6.67
CA LYS A 156 -9.17 10.22 7.87
C LYS A 156 -7.66 10.34 7.87
N TYR A 157 -6.98 9.27 7.50
CA TYR A 157 -5.56 9.13 7.76
C TYR A 157 -4.68 9.58 6.60
N GLY A 158 -5.19 9.76 5.39
CA GLY A 158 -4.39 9.99 4.19
C GLY A 158 -3.65 8.74 3.70
N VAL A 159 -2.85 8.92 2.66
CA VAL A 159 -2.18 7.83 1.93
C VAL A 159 -0.73 7.60 2.40
N THR A 160 -0.08 6.56 1.87
CA THR A 160 1.29 6.13 2.22
C THR A 160 2.29 7.28 2.33
N GLY A 161 2.32 8.19 1.36
CA GLY A 161 3.26 9.32 1.34
C GLY A 161 3.23 10.21 2.58
N LYS A 162 2.06 10.35 3.24
CA LYS A 162 1.93 11.13 4.49
C LYS A 162 2.73 10.54 5.65
N TYR A 163 3.01 9.23 5.58
CA TYR A 163 3.72 8.49 6.62
C TYR A 163 5.18 8.24 6.26
N VAL A 164 5.65 8.57 5.07
CA VAL A 164 7.07 8.46 4.70
C VAL A 164 7.87 9.60 5.36
N ARG A 165 8.89 9.25 6.13
CA ARG A 165 9.82 10.20 6.78
C ARG A 165 11.16 10.26 6.06
N GLY A 166 11.72 9.11 5.76
CA GLY A 166 12.98 8.97 5.05
C GLY A 166 13.00 7.71 4.20
N LEU A 167 13.83 7.72 3.17
CA LEU A 167 14.01 6.62 2.24
C LEU A 167 15.50 6.41 1.98
N GLU A 168 15.92 5.16 1.95
CA GLU A 168 17.11 4.76 1.19
C GLU A 168 16.65 4.29 -0.18
N VAL A 169 17.28 4.78 -1.24
CA VAL A 169 16.92 4.45 -2.62
C VAL A 169 18.13 4.18 -3.47
N VAL A 170 17.95 3.36 -4.51
CA VAL A 170 18.94 3.08 -5.54
C VAL A 170 18.48 3.65 -6.88
N THR A 171 19.29 4.50 -7.50
CA THR A 171 19.00 5.11 -8.81
C THR A 171 19.43 4.23 -9.98
N ALA A 172 19.09 4.64 -11.21
CA ALA A 172 19.35 3.87 -12.43
C ALA A 172 20.83 3.56 -12.70
N ASP A 173 21.76 4.39 -12.22
CA ASP A 173 23.20 4.17 -12.28
C ASP A 173 23.74 3.31 -11.12
N GLY A 174 22.86 2.89 -10.20
CA GLY A 174 23.19 2.13 -9.00
C GLY A 174 23.81 2.95 -7.87
N SER A 175 23.69 4.28 -7.90
CA SER A 175 24.00 5.14 -6.76
C SER A 175 22.99 4.94 -5.63
N VAL A 176 23.46 4.90 -4.38
CA VAL A 176 22.63 4.79 -3.18
C VAL A 176 22.45 6.17 -2.57
N LEU A 177 21.21 6.60 -2.39
CA LEU A 177 20.86 7.91 -1.85
C LEU A 177 20.02 7.75 -0.58
N ALA A 178 20.34 8.53 0.45
CA ALA A 178 19.50 8.73 1.61
C ALA A 178 18.68 10.02 1.43
N LEU A 179 17.37 9.90 1.44
CA LEU A 179 16.42 10.98 1.20
C LEU A 179 15.50 11.17 2.41
N GLY A 180 15.02 12.40 2.62
CA GLY A 180 14.16 12.72 3.75
C GLY A 180 14.92 12.82 5.08
N ARG A 181 14.29 12.40 6.17
CA ARG A 181 14.78 12.62 7.55
C ARG A 181 14.07 11.73 8.55
N GLY A 182 14.75 11.33 9.63
CA GLY A 182 14.14 10.59 10.74
C GLY A 182 13.31 11.43 11.71
N THR A 183 13.34 12.77 11.60
CA THR A 183 12.65 13.65 12.56
C THR A 183 11.21 13.95 12.15
N ARG A 184 10.33 14.14 13.16
CA ARG A 184 8.92 14.49 12.96
C ARG A 184 8.72 15.80 12.18
N LYS A 185 9.61 16.78 12.39
CA LYS A 185 9.66 18.04 11.65
C LYS A 185 11.02 18.18 10.98
N GLY A 186 11.01 18.55 9.72
CA GLY A 186 12.16 19.17 9.06
C GLY A 186 11.68 20.00 7.89
N VAL A 187 12.31 21.15 7.71
CA VAL A 187 11.95 22.16 6.71
C VAL A 187 13.21 22.70 6.06
N THR A 188 14.25 21.87 6.02
CA THR A 188 15.58 22.19 5.52
C THR A 188 15.84 21.42 4.23
N GLY A 189 16.11 22.13 3.15
CA GLY A 189 16.32 21.54 1.82
C GLY A 189 15.02 21.11 1.13
N TYR A 190 15.16 20.41 0.01
CA TYR A 190 14.04 19.90 -0.79
C TYR A 190 13.50 18.60 -0.21
N ASP A 191 12.19 18.39 -0.35
CA ASP A 191 11.55 17.14 0.01
C ASP A 191 11.67 16.10 -1.11
N LEU A 192 12.88 15.59 -1.30
CA LEU A 192 13.18 14.60 -2.35
C LEU A 192 12.53 13.23 -2.06
N ALA A 193 12.19 12.92 -0.81
CA ALA A 193 11.47 11.69 -0.48
C ALA A 193 10.07 11.69 -1.13
N SER A 194 9.36 12.82 -1.05
CA SER A 194 8.06 13.00 -1.71
C SER A 194 8.13 12.91 -3.24
N LEU A 195 9.28 13.17 -3.87
CA LEU A 195 9.48 12.97 -5.32
C LEU A 195 9.54 11.47 -5.68
N ILE A 196 10.05 10.62 -4.78
CA ILE A 196 10.14 9.17 -5.01
C ILE A 196 8.80 8.48 -4.72
N VAL A 197 8.03 8.97 -3.75
CA VAL A 197 6.69 8.46 -3.45
C VAL A 197 5.80 8.62 -4.69
N GLY A 198 5.17 7.53 -5.13
CA GLY A 198 4.32 7.54 -6.34
C GLY A 198 5.10 7.55 -7.66
N SER A 199 6.42 7.40 -7.65
CA SER A 199 7.24 7.36 -8.88
C SER A 199 7.17 6.04 -9.63
N GLU A 200 6.49 5.02 -9.10
CA GLU A 200 6.30 3.70 -9.69
C GLU A 200 7.63 2.99 -10.04
N GLY A 201 8.69 3.28 -9.30
CA GLY A 201 10.02 2.70 -9.51
C GLY A 201 10.78 3.29 -10.71
N THR A 202 10.24 4.31 -11.38
CA THR A 202 10.85 4.93 -12.58
C THR A 202 11.99 5.90 -12.26
N LEU A 203 12.02 6.45 -11.05
CA LEU A 203 13.07 7.39 -10.61
C LEU A 203 14.14 6.70 -9.77
N ALA A 204 13.73 5.83 -8.85
CA ALA A 204 14.61 5.05 -8.00
C ALA A 204 13.88 3.85 -7.38
N ILE A 205 14.64 2.88 -6.88
CA ILE A 205 14.15 1.69 -6.19
C ILE A 205 14.32 1.90 -4.69
N VAL A 206 13.24 1.82 -3.92
CA VAL A 206 13.27 1.96 -2.45
C VAL A 206 13.87 0.70 -1.82
N THR A 207 14.90 0.84 -1.00
CA THR A 207 15.61 -0.27 -0.31
C THR A 207 15.50 -0.21 1.22
N GLU A 208 15.08 0.93 1.77
CA GLU A 208 14.69 1.08 3.18
C GLU A 208 13.73 2.27 3.30
N ALA A 209 12.80 2.21 4.25
CA ALA A 209 11.92 3.32 4.57
C ALA A 209 11.80 3.52 6.08
N THR A 210 11.90 4.77 6.52
CA THR A 210 11.46 5.18 7.85
C THR A 210 10.03 5.72 7.73
N LEU A 211 9.10 5.07 8.42
CA LEU A 211 7.68 5.37 8.42
C LEU A 211 7.26 5.99 9.76
N ALA A 212 6.39 6.98 9.71
CA ALA A 212 5.70 7.51 10.87
C ALA A 212 4.60 6.56 11.32
N LEU A 213 4.44 6.46 12.63
CA LEU A 213 3.36 5.77 13.31
C LEU A 213 2.57 6.76 14.14
N VAL A 214 1.31 6.44 14.41
CA VAL A 214 0.44 7.16 15.33
C VAL A 214 0.00 6.23 16.46
N PRO A 215 -0.53 6.74 17.58
CA PRO A 215 -1.16 5.88 18.57
C PRO A 215 -2.27 5.03 17.94
N ALA A 216 -2.34 3.75 18.32
CA ALA A 216 -3.45 2.91 17.90
C ALA A 216 -4.77 3.40 18.51
N PRO A 217 -5.87 3.45 17.73
CA PRO A 217 -7.17 3.75 18.30
C PRO A 217 -7.59 2.64 19.27
N GLU A 218 -8.20 3.00 20.40
CA GLU A 218 -8.62 2.04 21.44
C GLU A 218 -9.90 1.29 21.08
N GLY A 219 -10.76 1.92 20.28
CA GLY A 219 -12.01 1.35 19.80
C GLY A 219 -12.23 1.62 18.32
N ARG A 220 -13.02 0.74 17.70
CA ARG A 220 -13.58 0.94 16.36
C ARG A 220 -15.05 0.52 16.35
N ALA A 221 -15.83 1.12 15.47
CA ALA A 221 -17.20 0.73 15.23
C ALA A 221 -17.58 0.92 13.77
N THR A 222 -18.43 0.04 13.26
CA THR A 222 -18.86 0.04 11.86
C THR A 222 -20.37 0.22 11.81
N LEU A 223 -20.86 1.09 10.92
CA LEU A 223 -22.27 1.22 10.61
C LEU A 223 -22.51 0.88 9.13
N LEU A 224 -23.65 0.26 8.85
CA LEU A 224 -24.19 0.06 7.50
C LEU A 224 -25.50 0.83 7.39
N ALA A 225 -25.52 1.90 6.60
CA ALA A 225 -26.73 2.69 6.35
C ALA A 225 -27.26 2.42 4.94
N PHE A 226 -28.54 2.10 4.82
CA PHE A 226 -29.19 1.79 3.54
C PHE A 226 -30.05 2.96 3.06
N PHE A 227 -30.01 3.25 1.77
CA PHE A 227 -30.73 4.37 1.15
C PHE A 227 -31.54 3.89 -0.04
N ASP A 228 -32.66 4.56 -0.31
CA ASP A 228 -33.50 4.34 -1.48
C ASP A 228 -32.92 4.96 -2.77
N ASP A 229 -31.97 5.88 -2.64
CA ASP A 229 -31.30 6.57 -3.74
C ASP A 229 -29.82 6.82 -3.40
N GLU A 230 -28.94 6.53 -4.36
CA GLU A 230 -27.50 6.80 -4.27
C GLU A 230 -27.21 8.29 -4.06
N ALA A 231 -28.07 9.19 -4.55
CA ALA A 231 -27.95 10.63 -4.36
C ALA A 231 -27.99 11.07 -2.88
N ARG A 232 -28.40 10.20 -1.95
CA ARG A 232 -28.41 10.47 -0.50
C ARG A 232 -27.06 10.30 0.17
N ILE A 233 -26.10 9.65 -0.48
CA ILE A 233 -24.82 9.24 0.12
C ILE A 233 -23.94 10.44 0.45
N GLU A 234 -23.77 11.39 -0.47
CA GLU A 234 -22.99 12.60 -0.22
C GLU A 234 -23.59 13.47 0.91
N PRO A 235 -24.89 13.79 0.93
CA PRO A 235 -25.52 14.45 2.07
C PRO A 235 -25.38 13.70 3.39
N ALA A 236 -25.46 12.38 3.38
CA ALA A 236 -25.28 11.55 4.57
C ALA A 236 -23.85 11.64 5.11
N LEU A 237 -22.84 11.58 4.25
CA LEU A 237 -21.45 11.77 4.64
C LEU A 237 -21.21 13.20 5.16
N ALA A 238 -21.79 14.22 4.52
CA ALA A 238 -21.73 15.59 5.00
C ALA A 238 -22.40 15.77 6.38
N SER A 239 -23.51 15.05 6.63
CA SER A 239 -24.20 15.04 7.93
C SER A 239 -23.31 14.51 9.04
N LEU A 240 -22.53 13.45 8.80
CA LEU A 240 -21.56 12.94 9.77
C LEU A 240 -20.54 14.02 10.16
N TYR A 241 -19.95 14.72 9.19
CA TYR A 241 -19.01 15.81 9.46
C TYR A 241 -19.65 17.01 10.16
N ALA A 242 -20.90 17.37 9.81
CA ALA A 242 -21.65 18.41 10.51
C ALA A 242 -21.87 18.05 12.00
N HIS A 243 -22.03 16.75 12.27
CA HIS A 243 -22.02 16.17 13.60
C HIS A 243 -20.61 15.93 14.15
N ARG A 244 -19.55 16.55 13.63
CA ARG A 244 -18.17 16.39 14.16
C ARG A 244 -17.73 14.92 14.32
N LEU A 245 -18.26 14.04 13.49
CA LEU A 245 -17.79 12.68 13.33
C LEU A 245 -16.79 12.69 12.18
N ASP A 246 -15.67 12.04 12.37
CA ASP A 246 -14.58 11.95 11.39
C ASP A 246 -14.37 10.49 11.04
N PRO A 247 -15.11 9.96 10.05
CA PRO A 247 -15.02 8.56 9.67
C PRO A 247 -13.63 8.22 9.16
N ARG A 248 -13.11 7.09 9.63
CA ARG A 248 -11.87 6.57 9.05
C ARG A 248 -12.10 5.93 7.70
N CYS A 249 -13.28 5.40 7.46
CA CYS A 249 -13.69 4.72 6.24
C CYS A 249 -15.14 5.13 5.91
N ALA A 250 -15.41 5.38 4.63
CA ALA A 250 -16.76 5.57 4.10
C ALA A 250 -16.82 4.99 2.68
N GLU A 251 -17.51 3.88 2.49
CA GLU A 251 -17.56 3.15 1.22
C GLU A 251 -19.01 3.05 0.70
N LEU A 252 -19.19 3.38 -0.58
CA LEU A 252 -20.47 3.29 -1.28
C LEU A 252 -20.59 1.92 -1.97
N LEU A 253 -21.72 1.25 -1.75
CA LEU A 253 -22.14 0.11 -2.54
C LEU A 253 -23.43 0.45 -3.27
N ASP A 254 -23.37 0.43 -4.62
CA ASP A 254 -24.51 0.70 -5.50
C ASP A 254 -25.51 -0.46 -5.53
N ALA A 255 -26.68 -0.24 -6.14
CA ALA A 255 -27.74 -1.24 -6.24
C ALA A 255 -27.27 -2.56 -6.87
N ARG A 256 -26.35 -2.49 -7.84
CA ARG A 256 -25.83 -3.68 -8.52
C ARG A 256 -24.91 -4.48 -7.59
N THR A 257 -24.05 -3.80 -6.86
CA THR A 257 -23.15 -4.39 -5.86
C THR A 257 -23.97 -5.04 -4.74
N LEU A 258 -25.00 -4.37 -4.24
CA LEU A 258 -25.92 -4.93 -3.24
C LEU A 258 -26.63 -6.19 -3.74
N ALA A 259 -27.15 -6.19 -4.98
CA ALA A 259 -27.78 -7.37 -5.56
C ALA A 259 -26.81 -8.55 -5.68
N LEU A 260 -25.55 -8.29 -6.06
CA LEU A 260 -24.51 -9.32 -6.09
C LEU A 260 -24.18 -9.83 -4.68
N MET A 261 -24.09 -8.96 -3.69
CA MET A 261 -23.82 -9.36 -2.31
C MET A 261 -24.92 -10.24 -1.72
N GLN A 262 -26.19 -9.95 -1.99
CA GLN A 262 -27.31 -10.80 -1.54
C GLN A 262 -27.20 -12.25 -2.04
N THR A 263 -26.53 -12.47 -3.17
CA THR A 263 -26.33 -13.82 -3.73
C THR A 263 -25.11 -14.55 -3.15
N HIS A 264 -24.15 -13.82 -2.57
CA HIS A 264 -22.86 -14.38 -2.11
C HIS A 264 -22.58 -14.21 -0.61
N ALA A 265 -23.34 -13.36 0.09
CA ALA A 265 -23.15 -13.02 1.49
C ALA A 265 -24.50 -13.04 2.25
N ALA A 266 -24.45 -13.28 3.56
CA ALA A 266 -25.62 -13.31 4.44
C ALA A 266 -26.13 -11.90 4.86
N LEU A 267 -25.85 -10.86 4.07
CA LEU A 267 -26.27 -9.50 4.39
C LEU A 267 -27.76 -9.34 4.08
N GLN A 268 -28.55 -9.02 5.11
CA GLN A 268 -29.94 -8.64 4.95
C GLN A 268 -30.01 -7.18 4.47
N VAL A 269 -30.47 -6.98 3.25
CA VAL A 269 -30.65 -5.64 2.67
C VAL A 269 -32.13 -5.27 2.78
N PRO A 270 -32.48 -4.12 3.39
CA PRO A 270 -33.87 -3.67 3.50
C PRO A 270 -34.56 -3.56 2.13
N ALA A 271 -35.86 -3.85 2.11
CA ALA A 271 -36.66 -3.68 0.90
C ALA A 271 -36.66 -2.21 0.45
N GLY A 272 -36.41 -1.97 -0.84
CA GLY A 272 -36.32 -0.63 -1.41
C GLY A 272 -34.95 0.04 -1.27
N ALA A 273 -33.95 -0.61 -0.67
CA ALA A 273 -32.59 -0.10 -0.65
C ALA A 273 -31.93 -0.24 -2.04
N HIS A 274 -31.42 0.87 -2.57
CA HIS A 274 -30.69 0.96 -3.83
C HIS A 274 -29.25 1.46 -3.65
N ALA A 275 -28.86 1.86 -2.44
CA ALA A 275 -27.48 2.15 -2.08
C ALA A 275 -27.21 1.80 -0.61
N MET A 276 -25.95 1.54 -0.27
CA MET A 276 -25.48 1.39 1.10
C MET A 276 -24.22 2.20 1.33
N LEU A 277 -24.16 2.89 2.46
CA LEU A 277 -22.95 3.52 2.98
C LEU A 277 -22.41 2.68 4.14
N LEU A 278 -21.23 2.10 3.97
CA LEU A 278 -20.46 1.53 5.06
C LEU A 278 -19.61 2.63 5.68
N VAL A 279 -19.72 2.83 6.98
CA VAL A 279 -18.97 3.85 7.73
C VAL A 279 -18.19 3.16 8.85
N GLU A 280 -16.89 3.44 8.98
CA GLU A 280 -16.13 3.04 10.18
C GLU A 280 -15.68 4.28 10.95
N LEU A 281 -15.85 4.25 12.26
CA LEU A 281 -15.35 5.23 13.21
C LEU A 281 -14.25 4.57 14.06
N ASP A 282 -13.24 5.34 14.45
CA ASP A 282 -12.24 4.94 15.44
C ASP A 282 -11.89 6.09 16.39
N GLY A 283 -11.41 5.72 17.58
CA GLY A 283 -11.07 6.67 18.64
C GLY A 283 -11.01 6.01 20.02
N ASP A 284 -11.27 6.81 21.05
CA ASP A 284 -11.28 6.36 22.44
C ASP A 284 -12.43 5.39 22.70
N LEU A 285 -12.14 4.28 23.39
CA LEU A 285 -13.11 3.21 23.60
C LEU A 285 -14.35 3.71 24.37
N VAL A 286 -14.13 4.56 25.37
CA VAL A 286 -15.19 5.11 26.24
C VAL A 286 -16.17 6.03 25.49
N ALA A 287 -15.74 6.62 24.37
CA ALA A 287 -16.57 7.52 23.57
C ALA A 287 -17.30 6.81 22.41
N MET A 288 -17.03 5.53 22.17
CA MET A 288 -17.47 4.83 20.96
C MET A 288 -18.99 4.66 20.87
N ASP A 289 -19.65 4.27 21.97
CA ASP A 289 -21.10 4.09 22.01
C ASP A 289 -21.85 5.40 21.68
N ALA A 290 -21.42 6.51 22.28
CA ALA A 290 -21.98 7.82 22.00
C ALA A 290 -21.71 8.28 20.56
N ALA A 291 -20.56 7.90 19.98
CA ALA A 291 -20.25 8.19 18.58
C ALA A 291 -21.14 7.39 17.61
N LEU A 292 -21.36 6.10 17.90
CA LEU A 292 -22.27 5.22 17.16
C LEU A 292 -23.70 5.75 17.16
N GLU A 293 -24.26 6.09 18.32
CA GLU A 293 -25.61 6.64 18.42
C GLU A 293 -25.78 7.92 17.60
N ARG A 294 -24.80 8.82 17.68
CA ARG A 294 -24.81 10.08 16.92
C ARG A 294 -24.68 9.84 15.42
N ALA A 295 -23.85 8.88 15.01
CA ALA A 295 -23.70 8.52 13.61
C ALA A 295 -24.98 7.92 13.05
N GLY A 296 -25.60 6.98 13.78
CA GLY A 296 -26.87 6.37 13.39
C GLY A 296 -27.98 7.41 13.21
N ASN A 297 -28.15 8.31 14.20
CA ASN A 297 -29.11 9.41 14.11
C ASN A 297 -28.83 10.33 12.92
N ALA A 298 -27.57 10.73 12.71
CA ALA A 298 -27.18 11.60 11.59
C ALA A 298 -27.46 10.97 10.21
N LEU A 299 -27.30 9.65 10.09
CA LEU A 299 -27.59 8.89 8.87
C LEU A 299 -29.10 8.73 8.64
N LEU A 300 -29.88 8.46 9.69
CA LEU A 300 -31.35 8.41 9.63
C LEU A 300 -31.93 9.79 9.25
N GLU A 301 -31.43 10.87 9.85
CA GLU A 301 -31.82 12.24 9.49
C GLU A 301 -31.48 12.59 8.03
N ALA A 302 -30.41 12.00 7.49
CA ALA A 302 -30.03 12.14 6.09
C ALA A 302 -30.86 11.28 5.12
N GLY A 303 -31.82 10.51 5.63
CA GLY A 303 -32.74 9.70 4.84
C GLY A 303 -32.35 8.23 4.69
N ALA A 304 -31.52 7.69 5.58
CA ALA A 304 -31.31 6.24 5.63
C ALA A 304 -32.64 5.53 5.98
N LEU A 305 -32.96 4.48 5.24
CA LEU A 305 -34.10 3.59 5.48
C LEU A 305 -33.90 2.77 6.75
N ASP A 306 -32.65 2.36 6.99
CA ASP A 306 -32.23 1.58 8.15
C ASP A 306 -30.72 1.78 8.39
N VAL A 307 -30.29 1.58 9.63
CA VAL A 307 -28.88 1.64 10.04
C VAL A 307 -28.57 0.46 10.95
N LEU A 308 -27.61 -0.37 10.54
CA LEU A 308 -27.09 -1.49 11.32
C LEU A 308 -25.73 -1.11 11.92
N ALA A 309 -25.46 -1.51 13.16
CA ALA A 309 -24.21 -1.28 13.88
C ALA A 309 -23.64 -2.59 14.46
#